data_AF-F6JYE5-F1
#
_entry.id   AF-F6JYE5-F1
#
_cell.length_a   1.000
_cell.length_b   1.000
_cell.length_c   1.000
_cell.angle_alpha   90.00
_cell.angle_beta   90.00
_cell.angle_gamma   90.00
#
_symmetry.space_group_name_H-M   'P 1'
#
loop_
_entity.id
_entity.type
_entity.pdbx_description
1 polymer ?
#
loop_
_entity_poly.entity_id
_entity_poly.type
_entity_poly.pdbx_seq_one_letter_code
_entity_poly.pdbx_strand_id
1 'polypeptide(L)'
;MKQFVGFLALIVLIVICHAERPSRKCRSGIVKEEECILHCEYQYYGFTDNKFRLNADQRGNFRFAMMDYGAIGMDQEDQMDEHLKKCANEAKKAPVKSKSDKCRKIIQYYRCAVDNKLFQYNAYAKAIIALDKTINV
;
A
#
# COMPACT_ATOMS: atom_id res chain seq x y z
N MET A 1 30.16 39.46 20.41
CA MET A 1 29.03 39.07 19.54
C MET A 1 29.26 37.66 18.96
N LYS A 2 29.47 36.55 19.67
CA LYS A 2 28.70 35.85 20.73
C LYS A 2 27.18 35.65 20.53
N GLN A 3 26.56 36.27 19.53
CA GLN A 3 25.11 36.12 19.23
C GLN A 3 24.83 35.51 17.85
N PHE A 4 25.79 35.49 16.93
CA PHE A 4 25.59 34.96 15.58
C PHE A 4 25.82 33.45 15.44
N VAL A 5 26.46 32.81 16.42
CA VAL A 5 26.74 31.36 16.38
C VAL A 5 25.52 30.52 16.78
N GLY A 6 24.57 31.12 17.52
CA GLY A 6 23.32 30.44 17.90
C GLY A 6 22.30 30.34 16.76
N PHE A 7 22.28 31.32 15.83
CA PHE A 7 21.32 31.36 14.73
C PHE A 7 21.70 30.45 13.54
N LEU A 8 22.99 30.23 13.31
CA LEU A 8 23.45 29.33 12.24
C LEU A 8 23.26 27.84 12.59
N ALA A 9 23.29 27.49 13.87
CA ALA A 9 22.99 26.12 14.32
C ALA A 9 21.49 25.78 14.19
N LEU A 10 20.60 26.78 14.17
CA LEU A 10 19.15 26.56 14.04
C LEU A 10 18.71 26.29 12.59
N ILE A 11 19.50 26.72 11.60
CA ILE A 11 19.18 26.59 10.17
C ILE A 11 19.64 25.23 9.59
N VAL A 12 20.64 24.59 10.18
CA VAL A 12 21.15 23.29 9.69
C VAL A 12 20.39 22.10 10.27
N LEU A 13 19.57 22.31 11.30
CA LEU A 13 18.54 21.37 11.76
C LEU A 13 17.20 21.61 11.05
N ILE A 14 17.22 22.13 9.82
CA ILE A 14 16.19 21.76 8.84
C ILE A 14 16.43 20.27 8.58
N VAL A 15 15.83 19.47 9.46
CA VAL A 15 15.57 18.05 9.26
C VAL A 15 15.14 17.92 7.82
N ILE A 16 16.05 17.43 6.98
CA ILE A 16 15.70 16.94 5.67
C ILE A 16 14.91 15.68 5.99
N CYS A 17 13.62 15.84 6.29
CA CYS A 17 12.65 14.79 6.12
C CYS A 17 12.75 14.46 4.63
N HIS A 18 13.62 13.52 4.29
CA HIS A 18 13.62 12.85 3.00
C HIS A 18 12.34 12.03 2.94
N ALA A 19 11.20 12.73 2.84
CA ALA A 19 9.90 12.17 2.59
C ALA A 19 10.03 11.35 1.31
N GLU A 20 10.07 10.04 1.48
CA GLU A 20 10.20 9.09 0.40
C GLU A 20 8.83 8.47 0.15
N ARG A 21 8.49 8.24 -1.11
CA ARG A 21 7.23 7.56 -1.45
C ARG A 21 7.27 6.11 -0.98
N PRO A 22 6.13 5.51 -0.59
CA PRO A 22 6.08 4.09 -0.23
C PRO A 22 6.76 3.16 -1.22
N SER A 23 6.49 3.33 -2.53
CA SER A 23 7.10 2.54 -3.59
C SER A 23 8.63 2.58 -3.59
N ARG A 24 9.22 3.75 -3.37
CA ARG A 24 10.67 3.93 -3.29
C ARG A 24 11.23 3.37 -1.99
N LYS A 25 10.60 3.70 -0.85
CA LYS A 25 10.97 3.21 0.48
C LYS A 25 10.96 1.69 0.57
N CYS A 26 9.97 1.05 -0.04
CA CYS A 26 9.82 -0.39 -0.08
C CYS A 26 10.81 -1.08 -1.02
N ARG A 27 11.42 -0.36 -1.95
CA ARG A 27 12.40 -0.89 -2.92
C ARG A 27 13.85 -0.48 -2.66
N SER A 28 14.09 0.54 -1.82
CA SER A 28 15.45 0.94 -1.41
C SER A 28 16.03 -0.06 -0.40
N GLY A 29 17.28 -0.54 -0.63
CA GLY A 29 18.00 -1.47 0.27
C GLY A 29 18.76 -2.60 -0.44
N ILE A 30 19.68 -3.25 0.29
CA ILE A 30 20.68 -4.20 -0.27
C ILE A 30 20.13 -5.64 -0.43
N VAL A 31 19.15 -6.06 0.38
CA VAL A 31 18.46 -7.35 0.22
C VAL A 31 17.04 -7.20 0.76
N LYS A 32 16.02 -7.41 -0.07
CA LYS A 32 14.63 -7.56 0.36
C LYS A 32 14.08 -8.86 -0.21
N GLU A 33 13.28 -9.55 0.59
CA GLU A 33 12.41 -10.62 0.09
C GLU A 33 11.49 -9.98 -0.95
N GLU A 34 11.76 -10.16 -2.25
CA GLU A 34 11.04 -9.48 -3.33
C GLU A 34 9.53 -9.67 -3.22
N GLU A 35 9.13 -10.87 -2.80
CA GLU A 35 7.75 -11.25 -2.53
C GLU A 35 7.07 -10.41 -1.43
N CYS A 36 7.82 -9.76 -0.54
CA CYS A 36 7.31 -8.88 0.50
C CYS A 36 7.28 -7.39 0.11
N ILE A 37 7.75 -7.00 -1.07
CA ILE A 37 7.69 -5.59 -1.53
C ILE A 37 6.23 -5.13 -1.58
N LEU A 38 5.34 -5.96 -2.14
CA LEU A 38 3.92 -5.63 -2.22
C LEU A 38 3.27 -5.47 -0.84
N HIS A 39 3.63 -6.32 0.13
CA HIS A 39 3.15 -6.19 1.51
C HIS A 39 3.61 -4.86 2.12
N CYS A 40 4.88 -4.50 1.92
CA CYS A 40 5.41 -3.22 2.38
C CYS A 40 4.64 -2.04 1.78
N GLU A 41 4.43 -2.02 0.46
CA GLU A 41 3.68 -0.96 -0.23
C GLU A 41 2.23 -0.89 0.29
N TYR A 42 1.54 -2.03 0.35
CA TYR A 42 0.15 -2.13 0.83
C TYR A 42 -0.01 -1.75 2.31
N GLN A 43 1.03 -1.92 3.13
CA GLN A 43 0.99 -1.48 4.52
C GLN A 43 0.93 0.05 4.60
N TYR A 44 1.70 0.76 3.78
CA TYR A 44 1.63 2.22 3.71
C TYR A 44 0.30 2.71 3.13
N TYR A 45 -0.26 1.98 2.16
CA TYR A 45 -1.58 2.27 1.59
C TYR A 45 -2.75 1.89 2.50
N GLY A 46 -2.49 1.18 3.60
CA GLY A 46 -3.53 0.69 4.53
C GLY A 46 -4.35 -0.48 4.01
N PHE A 47 -3.93 -1.13 2.91
CA PHE A 47 -4.61 -2.29 2.31
C PHE A 47 -4.24 -3.61 3.00
N THR A 48 -3.22 -3.56 3.86
CA THR A 48 -2.83 -4.61 4.78
C THR A 48 -2.21 -3.98 6.02
N ASP A 49 -1.75 -4.79 6.97
CA ASP A 49 -1.04 -4.32 8.15
C ASP A 49 0.20 -5.17 8.46
N ASN A 50 0.90 -4.84 9.54
CA ASN A 50 2.07 -5.59 10.02
C ASN A 50 1.75 -7.06 10.38
N LYS A 51 0.47 -7.41 10.54
CA LYS A 51 -0.03 -8.76 10.81
C LYS A 51 -0.61 -9.43 9.56
N PHE A 52 -0.46 -8.83 8.37
CA PHE A 52 -0.95 -9.37 7.10
C PHE A 52 -2.46 -9.62 7.10
N ARG A 53 -3.22 -8.77 7.83
CA ARG A 53 -4.68 -8.81 7.89
C ARG A 53 -5.29 -8.21 6.63
N LEU A 54 -6.48 -8.71 6.31
CA LEU A 54 -7.35 -8.34 5.18
C LEU A 54 -8.80 -8.28 5.67
N ASN A 55 -9.02 -7.59 6.81
CA ASN A 55 -10.33 -7.47 7.44
C ASN A 55 -11.19 -6.40 6.73
N ALA A 56 -12.35 -6.07 7.28
CA ALA A 56 -13.24 -5.06 6.68
C ALA A 56 -12.54 -3.71 6.48
N ASP A 57 -11.76 -3.24 7.47
CA ASP A 57 -11.05 -1.97 7.42
C ASP A 57 -10.05 -1.93 6.25
N GLN A 58 -9.20 -2.95 6.11
CA GLN A 58 -8.21 -3.00 5.02
C GLN A 58 -8.85 -3.06 3.64
N ARG A 59 -9.98 -3.78 3.51
CA ARG A 59 -10.73 -3.85 2.25
C ARG A 59 -11.43 -2.52 1.94
N GLY A 60 -11.97 -1.87 2.97
CA GLY A 60 -12.54 -0.52 2.87
C GLY A 60 -11.51 0.48 2.35
N ASN A 61 -10.30 0.49 2.92
CA ASN A 61 -9.21 1.34 2.45
C ASN A 61 -8.86 1.09 0.97
N PHE A 62 -8.79 -0.18 0.56
CA PHE A 62 -8.57 -0.53 -0.85
C PHE A 62 -9.69 0.02 -1.73
N ARG A 63 -10.95 -0.23 -1.36
CA ARG A 63 -12.13 0.20 -2.10
C ARG A 63 -12.17 1.72 -2.25
N PHE A 64 -12.00 2.46 -1.14
CA PHE A 64 -11.99 3.92 -1.15
C PHE A 64 -10.86 4.48 -2.02
N ALA A 65 -9.65 3.93 -1.95
CA ALA A 65 -8.58 4.35 -2.84
C ALA A 65 -8.92 4.12 -4.32
N MET A 66 -9.58 3.01 -4.67
CA MET A 66 -10.00 2.78 -6.06
C MET A 66 -11.10 3.75 -6.50
N MET A 67 -11.99 4.17 -5.60
CA MET A 67 -13.00 5.18 -5.88
C MET A 67 -12.38 6.58 -6.01
N ASP A 68 -11.61 7.01 -5.02
CA ASP A 68 -11.02 8.34 -4.91
C ASP A 68 -10.13 8.68 -6.11
N TYR A 69 -9.43 7.67 -6.65
CA TYR A 69 -8.56 7.83 -7.81
C TYR A 69 -9.16 7.30 -9.12
N GLY A 70 -10.49 7.09 -9.16
CA GLY A 70 -11.26 6.86 -10.38
C GLY A 70 -11.01 5.53 -11.08
N ALA A 71 -10.56 4.50 -10.36
CA ALA A 71 -10.49 3.14 -10.87
C ALA A 71 -11.87 2.46 -10.93
N ILE A 72 -12.78 2.84 -10.04
CA ILE A 72 -14.20 2.40 -10.04
C ILE A 72 -15.13 3.58 -9.73
N GLY A 73 -16.40 3.47 -10.14
CA GLY A 73 -17.47 4.41 -9.80
C GLY A 73 -18.18 4.09 -8.47
N MET A 74 -19.03 5.01 -8.01
CA MET A 74 -19.87 4.81 -6.81
C MET A 74 -20.87 3.65 -6.99
N ASP A 75 -21.37 3.45 -8.21
CA ASP A 75 -22.26 2.36 -8.59
C ASP A 75 -21.61 0.98 -8.51
N GLN A 76 -20.28 0.92 -8.43
CA GLN A 76 -19.49 -0.32 -8.33
C GLN A 76 -18.99 -0.60 -6.90
N GLU A 77 -19.32 0.26 -5.92
CA GLU A 77 -18.76 0.17 -4.55
C GLU A 77 -19.08 -1.17 -3.89
N ASP A 78 -20.35 -1.57 -3.84
CA ASP A 78 -20.78 -2.82 -3.20
C ASP A 78 -20.16 -4.04 -3.91
N GLN A 79 -20.15 -4.03 -5.25
CA GLN A 79 -19.55 -5.08 -6.05
C GLN A 79 -18.06 -5.24 -5.76
N MET A 80 -17.35 -4.12 -5.55
CA MET A 80 -15.96 -4.11 -5.15
C MET A 80 -15.76 -4.68 -3.73
N ASP A 81 -16.58 -4.29 -2.75
CA ASP A 81 -16.44 -4.83 -1.38
C ASP A 81 -16.62 -6.35 -1.36
N GLU A 82 -17.63 -6.86 -2.06
CA GLU A 82 -17.90 -8.29 -2.18
C GLU A 82 -16.74 -9.04 -2.85
N HIS A 83 -16.20 -8.48 -3.93
CA HIS A 83 -15.05 -9.06 -4.64
C HIS A 83 -13.81 -9.12 -3.75
N LEU A 84 -13.46 -8.01 -3.08
CA LEU A 84 -12.33 -7.98 -2.14
C LEU A 84 -12.55 -8.96 -0.98
N LYS A 85 -13.78 -9.08 -0.46
CA LYS A 85 -14.13 -10.03 0.61
C LYS A 85 -13.91 -11.47 0.17
N LYS A 86 -14.32 -11.82 -1.05
CA LYS A 86 -14.08 -13.14 -1.65
C LYS A 86 -12.59 -13.42 -1.79
N CYS A 87 -11.83 -12.49 -2.36
CA CYS A 87 -10.38 -12.61 -2.53
C CYS A 87 -9.65 -12.75 -1.19
N ALA A 88 -10.05 -12.00 -0.16
CA ALA A 88 -9.47 -12.11 1.18
C ALA A 88 -9.75 -13.49 1.81
N ASN A 89 -10.92 -14.07 1.56
CA ASN A 89 -11.27 -15.40 2.04
C ASN A 89 -10.52 -16.51 1.29
N GLU A 90 -10.31 -16.36 -0.02
CA GLU A 90 -9.49 -17.28 -0.81
C GLU A 90 -8.03 -17.27 -0.35
N ALA A 91 -7.45 -16.08 -0.15
CA ALA A 91 -6.08 -15.94 0.34
C ALA A 91 -5.88 -16.54 1.75
N LYS A 92 -6.91 -16.60 2.59
CA LYS A 92 -6.84 -17.24 3.93
C LYS A 92 -6.77 -18.77 3.87
N LYS A 93 -7.14 -19.41 2.76
CA LYS A 93 -7.10 -20.87 2.63
C LYS A 93 -5.68 -21.41 2.48
N ALA A 94 -4.74 -20.58 2.05
CA ALA A 94 -3.35 -20.98 1.90
C ALA A 94 -2.71 -21.26 3.29
N PRO A 95 -2.03 -22.39 3.49
CA PRO A 95 -1.31 -22.65 4.73
C PRO A 95 -0.16 -21.65 4.87
N VAL A 96 -0.02 -21.07 6.06
CA VAL A 96 0.99 -20.05 6.36
C VAL A 96 1.93 -20.57 7.44
N LYS A 97 3.17 -20.86 7.10
CA LYS A 97 4.20 -21.38 8.03
C LYS A 97 5.35 -20.39 8.25
N SER A 98 5.55 -19.49 7.30
CA SER A 98 6.67 -18.55 7.28
C SER A 98 6.21 -17.11 6.97
N LYS A 99 7.12 -16.15 7.12
CA LYS A 99 6.89 -14.77 6.67
C LYS A 99 6.74 -14.70 5.14
N SER A 100 7.55 -15.46 4.41
CA SER A 100 7.44 -15.63 2.95
C SER A 100 6.01 -16.05 2.55
N ASP A 101 5.41 -17.02 3.23
CA ASP A 101 4.05 -17.46 2.96
C ASP A 101 3.02 -16.34 3.21
N LYS A 102 3.23 -15.52 4.25
CA LYS A 102 2.37 -14.35 4.53
C LYS A 102 2.47 -13.32 3.41
N CYS A 103 3.66 -13.05 2.88
CA CYS A 103 3.85 -12.14 1.76
C CYS A 103 3.21 -12.68 0.48
N ARG A 104 3.36 -13.99 0.20
CA ARG A 104 2.70 -14.67 -0.93
C ARG A 104 1.17 -14.64 -0.83
N LYS A 105 0.61 -14.76 0.38
CA LYS A 105 -0.82 -14.57 0.62
C LYS A 105 -1.28 -13.17 0.18
N ILE A 106 -0.50 -12.12 0.43
CA ILE A 106 -0.82 -10.76 -0.04
C ILE A 106 -0.76 -10.67 -1.57
N ILE A 107 0.23 -11.32 -2.20
CA ILE A 107 0.31 -11.40 -3.67
C ILE A 107 -0.91 -12.13 -4.26
N GLN A 108 -1.35 -13.23 -3.63
CA GLN A 108 -2.55 -13.96 -4.05
C GLN A 108 -3.81 -13.09 -3.93
N TYR A 109 -3.96 -12.38 -2.81
CA TYR A 109 -5.05 -11.40 -2.64
C TYR A 109 -5.06 -10.35 -3.74
N TYR A 110 -3.91 -9.73 -4.01
CA TYR A 110 -3.76 -8.74 -5.08
C TYR A 110 -4.13 -9.29 -6.46
N ARG A 111 -3.61 -10.47 -6.83
CA ARG A 111 -3.92 -11.11 -8.12
C ARG A 111 -5.41 -11.39 -8.30
N CYS A 112 -6.10 -11.76 -7.22
CA CYS A 112 -7.55 -11.94 -7.23
C CYS A 112 -8.29 -10.59 -7.32
N ALA A 113 -7.87 -9.60 -6.53
CA ALA A 113 -8.51 -8.29 -6.47
C ALA A 113 -8.42 -7.52 -7.80
N VAL A 114 -7.31 -7.68 -8.53
CA VAL A 114 -6.99 -6.95 -9.77
C VAL A 114 -7.06 -7.89 -10.99
N ASP A 115 -8.11 -8.72 -11.07
CA ASP A 115 -8.28 -9.76 -12.08
C ASP A 115 -8.93 -9.27 -13.40
N ASN A 116 -8.98 -7.96 -13.61
CA ASN A 116 -9.62 -7.28 -14.74
C ASN A 116 -11.14 -7.45 -14.86
N LYS A 117 -11.85 -7.99 -13.85
CA LYS A 117 -13.31 -8.15 -13.92
C LYS A 117 -14.09 -6.88 -13.59
N LEU A 118 -13.65 -6.14 -12.56
CA LEU A 118 -14.35 -4.91 -12.11
C LEU A 118 -13.79 -3.63 -12.73
N PHE A 119 -12.49 -3.61 -12.97
CA PHE A 119 -11.77 -2.49 -13.57
C PHE A 119 -10.55 -3.02 -14.32
N GLN A 120 -10.10 -2.28 -15.32
CA GLN A 120 -8.90 -2.62 -16.06
C GLN A 120 -7.66 -2.40 -15.19
N TYR A 121 -6.63 -3.24 -15.36
CA TYR A 121 -5.34 -3.11 -14.67
C TYR A 121 -4.76 -1.70 -14.77
N ASN A 122 -4.91 -1.06 -15.92
CA ASN A 122 -4.43 0.30 -16.18
C ASN A 122 -5.08 1.34 -15.26
N ALA A 123 -6.36 1.15 -14.91
CA ALA A 123 -7.09 2.02 -14.00
C ALA A 123 -6.57 1.85 -12.56
N TYR A 124 -6.37 0.60 -12.13
CA TYR A 124 -5.71 0.30 -10.85
C TYR A 124 -4.31 0.87 -10.76
N ALA A 125 -3.47 0.66 -11.77
CA ALA A 125 -2.09 1.17 -11.78
C ALA A 125 -2.06 2.70 -11.67
N LYS A 126 -2.96 3.39 -12.38
CA LYS A 126 -3.11 4.86 -12.26
C LYS A 126 -3.53 5.26 -10.84
N ALA A 127 -4.49 4.56 -10.24
CA ALA A 127 -4.95 4.84 -8.88
C ALA A 127 -3.83 4.65 -7.85
N ILE A 128 -3.08 3.55 -7.91
CA ILE A 128 -1.93 3.30 -7.02
C ILE A 128 -0.83 4.34 -7.21
N ILE A 129 -0.49 4.70 -8.45
CA ILE A 129 0.51 5.74 -8.72
C ILE A 129 0.07 7.10 -8.16
N ALA A 130 -1.22 7.42 -8.23
CA ALA A 130 -1.76 8.64 -7.66
C ALA A 130 -1.70 8.62 -6.12
N LEU A 131 -2.18 7.54 -5.49
CA LEU A 131 -2.12 7.34 -4.05
C LEU A 131 -0.67 7.39 -3.52
N ASP A 132 0.27 6.69 -4.15
CA ASP A 132 1.68 6.63 -3.76
C ASP A 132 2.35 8.02 -3.71
N LYS A 133 1.90 8.95 -4.58
CA LYS A 133 2.40 10.33 -4.60
C LYS A 133 1.90 11.17 -3.42
N THR A 134 0.82 10.76 -2.77
CA THR A 134 0.22 11.51 -1.65
C THR A 134 0.79 11.13 -0.28
N ILE A 135 1.48 9.99 -0.20
CA ILE A 135 2.02 9.47 1.06
C ILE A 135 3.52 9.79 1.14
N ASN A 136 3.91 10.36 2.27
CA ASN A 136 5.30 10.68 2.60
C ASN A 136 5.74 9.82 3.79
N VAL A 137 6.84 9.09 3.63
CA VAL A 137 7.40 8.16 4.63
C VAL A 137 8.84 8.48 4.97
#